data_AF-A0AAU4CLE3-F1
#
_entry.id   AF-A0AAU4CLE3-F1
#
_cell.length_a   1.000
_cell.length_b   1.000
_cell.length_c   1.000
_cell.angle_alpha   90.00
_cell.angle_beta   90.00
_cell.angle_gamma   90.00
#
_symmetry.space_group_name_H-M   'P 1'
#
loop_
_entity.id
_entity.type
_entity.pdbx_description
1 polymer ?
#
loop_
_entity_poly.entity_id
_entity_poly.type
_entity_poly.pdbx_seq_one_letter_code
_entity_poly.pdbx_strand_id
1 'polypeptide(L)'
;MTSTERHPLVDHDTASVEGSSARAARPPVAITTAAAARRHVREFVGERWRSSGGPPTEQSMIDLILVVSELVTNAVRHGGGIAEFDVALTPEGVRLSVRDHSAAVPVGLHGPGVLPRAHEGNGYGWPLINRLSSEVDVERRASGGKTISVLVPLT
;
A
#
# COMPACT_ATOMS: atom_id res chain seq x y z
N MET A 1 30.78 47.83 38.62
CA MET A 1 29.82 46.99 37.88
C MET A 1 30.59 46.08 36.95
N THR A 2 30.88 44.86 37.40
CA THR A 2 30.95 43.63 36.60
C THR A 2 31.00 42.48 37.61
N SER A 3 29.86 41.79 37.71
CA SER A 3 29.66 40.59 38.52
C SER A 3 30.23 39.35 37.83
N THR A 4 30.22 38.24 38.61
CA THR A 4 30.08 36.83 38.23
C THR A 4 31.37 36.03 38.48
N GLU A 5 31.54 35.32 39.62
CA GLU A 5 30.98 33.98 39.99
C GLU A 5 31.33 32.88 38.96
N ARG A 6 31.68 31.62 39.25
CA ARG A 6 31.75 30.73 40.42
C ARG A 6 32.63 29.52 40.00
N HIS A 7 33.38 28.98 40.97
CA HIS A 7 33.62 27.58 41.41
C HIS A 7 33.42 26.34 40.46
N PRO A 8 34.16 25.21 40.67
CA PRO A 8 34.54 24.21 39.65
C PRO A 8 33.92 22.79 39.79
N LEU A 9 34.40 21.88 38.92
CA LEU A 9 34.52 20.41 38.99
C LEU A 9 33.25 19.54 39.01
N VAL A 10 33.04 18.72 37.97
CA VAL A 10 32.89 17.25 38.11
C VAL A 10 33.23 16.53 36.79
N ASP A 11 34.14 15.56 36.86
CA ASP A 11 34.35 14.48 35.89
C ASP A 11 33.20 13.47 35.96
N HIS A 12 32.65 13.05 34.82
CA HIS A 12 31.89 11.81 34.69
C HIS A 12 32.38 11.02 33.48
N ASP A 13 33.19 10.03 33.85
CA ASP A 13 33.36 8.68 33.34
C ASP A 13 32.40 8.12 32.26
N THR A 14 33.03 7.32 31.40
CA THR A 14 32.56 6.13 30.66
C THR A 14 31.37 6.17 29.66
N ALA A 15 31.79 6.02 28.39
CA ALA A 15 31.40 4.97 27.44
C ALA A 15 29.92 4.66 27.16
N SER A 16 29.52 4.78 25.89
CA SER A 16 28.77 3.73 25.18
C SER A 16 28.92 3.91 23.66
N VAL A 17 29.66 2.98 23.07
CA VAL A 17 29.52 2.51 21.69
C VAL A 17 28.05 2.08 21.53
N GLU A 18 27.32 2.47 20.48
CA GLU A 18 27.15 1.67 19.28
C GLU A 18 26.53 2.54 18.18
N GLY A 19 27.34 2.85 17.17
CA GLY A 19 26.83 3.29 15.89
C GLY A 19 26.00 2.15 15.31
N SER A 20 24.68 2.30 15.36
CA SER A 20 23.76 1.47 14.58
C SER A 20 24.14 1.64 13.12
N SER A 21 24.89 0.66 12.60
CA SER A 21 25.16 0.52 11.18
C SER A 21 23.82 0.43 10.50
N ALA A 22 23.34 1.57 10.00
CA ALA A 22 22.20 1.69 9.14
C ALA A 22 22.54 0.86 7.90
N ARG A 23 22.18 -0.43 7.96
CA ARG A 23 22.22 -1.34 6.82
C ARG A 23 21.53 -0.60 5.69
N ALA A 24 22.31 -0.17 4.70
CA ALA A 24 21.84 0.66 3.61
C ALA A 24 20.53 0.07 3.10
N ALA A 25 19.43 0.77 3.39
CA ALA A 25 18.10 0.31 3.06
C ALA A 25 18.11 0.17 1.55
N ARG A 26 18.04 -1.07 1.07
CA ARG A 26 17.94 -1.34 -0.36
C ARG A 26 16.77 -0.49 -0.85
N PRO A 27 16.95 0.36 -1.88
CA PRO A 27 15.86 1.20 -2.34
C PRO A 27 14.65 0.28 -2.59
N PRO A 28 13.45 0.67 -2.11
CA PRO A 28 12.27 -0.15 -2.27
C PRO A 28 12.16 -0.51 -3.74
N VAL A 29 11.99 -1.81 -4.04
CA VAL A 29 11.86 -2.27 -5.41
C VAL A 29 10.63 -1.59 -5.98
N ALA A 30 10.83 -0.69 -6.95
CA ALA A 30 9.73 0.03 -7.56
C ALA A 30 8.81 -0.96 -8.30
N ILE A 31 7.57 -1.09 -7.81
CA ILE A 31 6.55 -1.90 -8.46
C ILE A 31 5.97 -1.10 -9.62
N THR A 32 6.37 -1.44 -10.85
CA THR A 32 5.92 -0.74 -12.06
C THR A 32 5.02 -1.58 -12.97
N THR A 33 4.85 -2.87 -12.68
CA THR A 33 4.05 -3.79 -13.49
C THR A 33 3.17 -4.69 -12.63
N ALA A 34 2.05 -5.17 -13.21
CA ALA A 34 1.14 -6.08 -12.52
C ALA A 34 1.83 -7.41 -12.17
N ALA A 35 2.74 -7.91 -13.01
CA ALA A 35 3.49 -9.12 -12.72
C ALA A 35 4.40 -8.96 -11.49
N ALA A 36 5.12 -7.83 -11.39
CA ALA A 36 5.96 -7.52 -10.23
C ALA A 36 5.12 -7.39 -8.96
N ALA A 37 3.98 -6.70 -9.03
CA ALA A 37 3.07 -6.52 -7.91
C ALA A 37 2.51 -7.85 -7.39
N ARG A 38 2.00 -8.70 -8.30
CA ARG A 38 1.49 -10.03 -7.94
C ARG A 38 2.55 -10.87 -7.24
N ARG A 39 3.77 -10.91 -7.79
CA ARG A 39 4.88 -11.67 -7.20
C ARG A 39 5.19 -11.14 -5.80
N HIS A 40 5.33 -9.83 -5.65
CA HIS A 40 5.60 -9.19 -4.37
C HIS A 40 4.53 -9.50 -3.32
N VAL A 41 3.24 -9.41 -3.69
CA VAL A 41 2.13 -9.70 -2.77
C VAL A 41 2.08 -11.19 -2.40
N ARG A 42 2.34 -12.11 -3.34
CA ARG A 42 2.41 -13.56 -3.04
C ARG A 42 3.54 -13.87 -2.05
N GLU A 43 4.73 -13.33 -2.30
CA GLU A 43 5.89 -13.47 -1.41
C GLU A 43 5.55 -12.90 -0.02
N PHE A 44 5.01 -11.68 0.04
CA PHE A 44 4.64 -11.02 1.29
C PHE A 44 3.62 -11.81 2.12
N VAL A 45 2.54 -12.30 1.49
CA VAL A 45 1.52 -13.11 2.18
C VAL A 45 2.08 -14.46 2.62
N GLY A 46 2.81 -15.16 1.74
CA GLY A 46 3.40 -16.46 2.07
C GLY A 46 4.39 -16.38 3.25
N GLU A 47 5.22 -15.34 3.26
CA GLU A 47 6.20 -15.13 4.32
C GLU A 47 5.54 -14.75 5.65
N ARG A 48 4.52 -13.89 5.62
CA ARG A 48 4.09 -13.13 6.82
C ARG A 48 2.69 -13.48 7.34
N TRP A 49 1.83 -14.10 6.55
CA TRP A 49 0.46 -14.39 6.99
C TRP A 49 0.42 -15.46 8.07
N ARG A 50 -0.09 -15.11 9.25
CA ARG A 50 -0.30 -16.02 10.36
C ARG A 50 -1.68 -15.73 10.96
N SER A 51 -2.59 -16.69 10.84
CA SER A 51 -3.96 -16.62 11.37
C SER A 51 -4.29 -17.90 12.11
N SER A 52 -5.12 -17.80 13.17
CA SER A 52 -5.65 -18.96 13.89
C SER A 52 -6.58 -19.82 13.02
N GLY A 53 -7.16 -19.25 11.97
CA GLY A 53 -7.99 -19.96 10.98
C GLY A 53 -7.17 -20.78 9.96
N GLY A 54 -5.84 -20.71 9.99
CA GLY A 54 -4.96 -21.41 9.07
C GLY A 54 -4.43 -20.52 7.93
N PRO A 55 -3.82 -21.15 6.90
CA PRO A 55 -3.33 -20.43 5.73
C PRO A 55 -4.49 -19.87 4.88
N PRO A 56 -4.24 -18.87 4.03
CA PRO A 56 -5.26 -18.36 3.11
C PRO A 56 -5.76 -19.48 2.19
N THR A 57 -7.06 -19.48 1.91
CA THR A 57 -7.65 -20.41 0.93
C THR A 57 -7.14 -20.10 -0.48
N GLU A 58 -7.14 -21.10 -1.36
CA GLU A 58 -6.77 -20.88 -2.78
C GLU A 58 -7.63 -19.80 -3.43
N GLN A 59 -8.95 -19.81 -3.16
CA GLN A 59 -9.88 -18.81 -3.68
C GLN A 59 -9.52 -17.40 -3.21
N SER A 60 -9.26 -17.21 -1.91
CA SER A 60 -8.88 -15.89 -1.38
C SER A 60 -7.57 -15.36 -1.98
N MET A 61 -6.60 -16.25 -2.23
CA MET A 61 -5.36 -15.87 -2.91
C MET A 61 -5.58 -15.54 -4.39
N ILE A 62 -6.51 -16.20 -5.07
CA ILE A 62 -6.90 -15.84 -6.44
C ILE A 62 -7.54 -14.46 -6.45
N ASP A 63 -8.49 -14.21 -5.55
CA ASP A 63 -9.22 -12.94 -5.46
C ASP A 63 -8.28 -11.76 -5.17
N LEU A 64 -7.39 -11.91 -4.19
CA LEU A 64 -6.35 -10.92 -3.90
C LEU A 64 -5.49 -10.59 -5.13
N ILE A 65 -5.08 -11.62 -5.86
CA ILE A 65 -4.18 -11.46 -7.00
C ILE A 65 -4.88 -10.84 -8.21
N LEU A 66 -6.18 -11.08 -8.37
CA LEU A 66 -7.02 -10.36 -9.33
C LEU A 66 -7.12 -8.88 -8.96
N VAL A 67 -7.44 -8.55 -7.71
CA VAL A 67 -7.53 -7.15 -7.24
C VAL A 67 -6.20 -6.41 -7.44
N VAL A 68 -5.07 -7.02 -7.07
CA VAL A 68 -3.72 -6.45 -7.31
C VAL A 68 -3.49 -6.17 -8.80
N SER A 69 -3.89 -7.10 -9.66
CA SER A 69 -3.69 -6.96 -11.10
C SER A 69 -4.51 -5.82 -11.67
N GLU A 70 -5.77 -5.72 -11.28
CA GLU A 70 -6.65 -4.65 -11.74
C GLU A 70 -6.21 -3.28 -11.22
N LEU A 71 -5.87 -3.15 -9.93
CA LEU A 71 -5.38 -1.88 -9.36
C LEU A 71 -4.13 -1.38 -10.08
N VAL A 72 -3.14 -2.25 -10.26
CA VAL A 72 -1.89 -1.88 -10.91
C VAL A 72 -2.09 -1.61 -12.40
N THR A 73 -2.92 -2.41 -13.08
CA THR A 73 -3.24 -2.19 -14.48
C THR A 73 -3.95 -0.85 -14.67
N ASN A 74 -4.87 -0.49 -13.77
CA ASN A 74 -5.55 0.80 -13.79
C ASN A 74 -4.59 1.97 -13.56
N ALA A 75 -3.68 1.85 -12.58
CA ALA A 75 -2.65 2.87 -12.32
C ALA A 75 -1.72 3.06 -13.52
N VAL A 76 -1.31 1.98 -14.18
CA VAL A 76 -0.42 2.05 -15.37
C VAL A 76 -1.16 2.61 -16.59
N ARG A 77 -2.38 2.14 -16.87
CA ARG A 77 -3.13 2.53 -18.09
C ARG A 77 -3.77 3.92 -17.98
N HIS A 78 -4.27 4.27 -16.81
CA HIS A 78 -5.10 5.47 -16.60
C HIS A 78 -4.51 6.44 -15.58
N GLY A 79 -3.65 5.93 -14.69
CA GLY A 79 -3.02 6.68 -13.61
C GLY A 79 -1.71 7.39 -13.96
N GLY A 80 -1.18 7.19 -15.18
CA GLY A 80 0.13 7.73 -15.56
C GLY A 80 1.31 6.98 -14.93
N GLY A 81 1.08 5.75 -14.44
CA GLY A 81 2.08 4.94 -13.74
C GLY A 81 1.86 4.89 -12.24
N ILE A 82 2.64 4.02 -11.58
CA ILE A 82 2.60 3.85 -10.13
C ILE A 82 3.63 4.79 -9.49
N ALA A 83 3.14 5.67 -8.63
CA ALA A 83 3.97 6.53 -7.79
C ALA A 83 4.42 5.78 -6.52
N GLU A 84 3.49 5.08 -5.86
CA GLU A 84 3.71 4.33 -4.62
C GLU A 84 2.87 3.06 -4.62
N PHE A 85 3.40 1.98 -4.03
CA PHE A 85 2.72 0.70 -3.86
C PHE A 85 3.01 0.17 -2.46
N ASP A 86 1.98 0.04 -1.64
CA ASP A 86 2.07 -0.44 -0.27
C ASP A 86 1.20 -1.66 -0.05
N VAL A 87 1.70 -2.58 0.77
CA VAL A 87 1.00 -3.79 1.19
C VAL A 87 1.17 -3.99 2.69
N ALA A 88 0.08 -4.25 3.38
CA ALA A 88 0.05 -4.52 4.81
C ALA A 88 -0.88 -5.69 5.11
N LEU A 89 -0.54 -6.48 6.13
CA LEU A 89 -1.46 -7.48 6.69
C LEU A 89 -2.34 -6.86 7.76
N THR A 90 -3.56 -7.35 7.82
CA THR A 90 -4.57 -7.06 8.84
C THR A 90 -5.06 -8.39 9.40
N PRO A 91 -5.76 -8.41 10.55
CA PRO A 91 -6.40 -9.63 11.03
C PRO A 91 -7.39 -10.24 10.01
N GLU A 92 -8.03 -9.40 9.18
CA GLU A 92 -9.07 -9.81 8.24
C GLU A 92 -8.53 -10.18 6.84
N GLY A 93 -7.36 -9.69 6.46
CA GLY A 93 -6.80 -9.88 5.13
C GLY A 93 -5.64 -8.95 4.77
N VAL A 94 -5.57 -8.52 3.51
CA VAL A 94 -4.49 -7.66 3.00
C VAL A 94 -5.02 -6.28 2.67
N ARG A 95 -4.40 -5.25 3.26
CA ARG A 95 -4.60 -3.86 2.84
C ARG A 95 -3.56 -3.49 1.78
N LEU A 96 -4.04 -3.06 0.62
CA LEU A 96 -3.22 -2.62 -0.50
C LEU A 96 -3.49 -1.14 -0.74
N SER A 97 -2.44 -0.37 -1.03
CA SER A 97 -2.58 1.02 -1.49
C SER A 97 -1.73 1.23 -2.73
N VAL A 98 -2.34 1.80 -3.77
CA VAL A 98 -1.66 2.18 -5.01
C VAL A 98 -1.86 3.66 -5.23
N ARG A 99 -0.77 4.42 -5.21
CA ARG A 99 -0.76 5.83 -5.61
C ARG A 99 -0.40 5.93 -7.08
N ASP A 100 -1.18 6.70 -7.83
CA ASP A 100 -0.87 7.05 -9.21
C ASP A 100 -0.78 8.58 -9.40
N HIS A 101 -0.26 8.99 -10.55
CA HIS A 101 0.00 10.40 -10.86
C HIS A 101 -1.25 11.15 -11.35
N SER A 102 -2.37 10.46 -11.57
CA SER A 102 -3.59 11.04 -12.11
C SER A 102 -4.63 11.33 -11.03
N ALA A 103 -5.17 12.54 -11.02
CA ALA A 103 -6.30 12.90 -10.17
C ALA A 103 -7.64 12.35 -10.68
N ALA A 104 -7.68 11.69 -11.85
CA ALA A 104 -8.90 11.11 -12.40
C ALA A 104 -9.37 9.95 -11.52
N VAL A 105 -10.60 10.03 -11.01
CA VAL A 105 -11.23 8.96 -10.22
C VAL A 105 -11.96 7.97 -11.15
N PRO A 106 -12.06 6.69 -10.78
CA PRO A 106 -12.81 5.71 -11.58
C PRO A 106 -14.24 6.17 -11.86
N VAL A 107 -14.68 6.02 -13.12
CA VAL A 107 -16.07 6.23 -13.52
C VAL A 107 -16.91 5.13 -12.86
N GLY A 108 -17.78 5.48 -11.92
CA GLY A 108 -18.49 4.49 -11.08
C GLY A 108 -18.45 4.73 -9.58
N LEU A 109 -17.83 5.83 -9.11
CA LEU A 109 -17.91 6.28 -7.73
C LEU A 109 -19.30 6.87 -7.39
N HIS A 110 -20.38 6.19 -7.81
CA HIS A 110 -21.77 6.60 -7.59
C HIS A 110 -22.45 5.69 -6.58
N GLY A 111 -21.96 5.69 -5.34
CA GLY A 111 -22.58 4.98 -4.21
C GLY A 111 -22.79 3.47 -4.41
N PRO A 112 -23.25 2.77 -3.35
CA PRO A 112 -23.59 1.36 -3.47
C PRO A 112 -24.82 1.19 -4.40
N GLY A 113 -24.65 0.50 -5.52
CA GLY A 113 -25.76 -0.02 -6.34
C GLY A 113 -25.89 0.47 -7.79
N VAL A 114 -25.00 1.33 -8.30
CA VAL A 114 -25.07 1.77 -9.70
C VAL A 114 -23.89 1.25 -10.50
N LEU A 115 -24.14 0.27 -11.38
CA LEU A 115 -23.16 -0.18 -12.36
C LEU A 115 -22.84 0.96 -13.34
N PRO A 116 -21.56 1.24 -13.65
CA PRO A 116 -21.19 2.24 -14.64
C PRO A 116 -21.78 1.90 -16.02
N ARG A 117 -22.19 2.93 -16.78
CA ARG A 117 -22.54 2.74 -18.19
C ARG A 117 -21.28 2.33 -18.96
N ALA A 118 -21.36 1.15 -19.56
CA ALA A 118 -20.23 0.37 -20.07
C ALA A 118 -19.51 0.91 -21.34
N HIS A 119 -19.45 2.22 -21.61
CA HIS A 119 -19.08 2.70 -22.95
C HIS A 119 -17.87 3.65 -23.07
N GLU A 120 -17.04 3.80 -22.05
CA GLU A 120 -15.72 4.46 -22.19
C GLU A 120 -14.64 3.71 -21.40
N GLY A 121 -14.22 2.54 -21.92
CA GLY A 121 -13.02 1.80 -21.48
C GLY A 121 -13.27 0.53 -20.65
N ASN A 122 -13.27 -0.64 -21.30
CA ASN A 122 -12.91 -1.98 -20.76
C ASN A 122 -13.42 -2.34 -19.33
N GLY A 123 -14.69 -2.04 -19.04
CA GLY A 123 -15.22 -1.72 -17.70
C GLY A 123 -15.47 -2.84 -16.68
N TYR A 124 -14.59 -3.84 -16.54
CA TYR A 124 -14.73 -4.86 -15.48
C TYR A 124 -13.83 -4.64 -14.27
N GLY A 125 -12.73 -3.90 -14.40
CA GLY A 125 -11.74 -3.76 -13.31
C GLY A 125 -12.31 -3.12 -12.04
N TRP A 126 -13.06 -2.02 -12.17
CA TRP A 126 -13.64 -1.34 -11.02
C TRP A 126 -14.76 -2.15 -10.32
N PRO A 127 -15.75 -2.72 -11.05
CA PRO A 127 -16.71 -3.65 -10.44
C PRO A 127 -16.05 -4.85 -9.75
N LEU A 128 -14.97 -5.41 -10.33
CA LEU A 128 -14.23 -6.52 -9.73
C LEU A 128 -13.58 -6.12 -8.40
N ILE A 129 -12.90 -4.96 -8.37
CA ILE A 129 -12.27 -4.44 -7.16
C ILE A 129 -13.31 -4.26 -6.04
N ASN A 130 -14.45 -3.64 -6.34
CA ASN A 130 -15.53 -3.45 -5.36
C ASN A 130 -16.15 -4.76 -4.88
N ARG A 131 -16.21 -5.78 -5.73
CA ARG A 131 -16.81 -7.08 -5.38
C ARG A 131 -15.90 -7.90 -4.46
N LEU A 132 -14.59 -7.85 -4.68
CA LEU A 132 -13.62 -8.71 -4.00
C LEU A 132 -12.97 -8.04 -2.80
N SER A 133 -13.18 -6.73 -2.61
CA SER A 133 -12.66 -5.98 -1.46
C SER A 133 -13.79 -5.72 -0.47
N SER A 134 -13.51 -5.84 0.83
CA SER A 134 -14.45 -5.46 1.89
C SER A 134 -14.45 -3.94 2.13
N GLU A 135 -13.35 -3.27 1.83
CA GLU A 135 -13.20 -1.82 1.91
C GLU A 135 -12.52 -1.30 0.65
N VAL A 136 -12.97 -0.15 0.15
CA VAL A 136 -12.38 0.56 -0.99
C VAL A 136 -12.43 2.06 -0.71
N ASP A 137 -11.27 2.68 -0.65
CA ASP A 137 -11.10 4.12 -0.43
C ASP A 137 -10.35 4.76 -1.60
N VAL A 138 -10.76 5.96 -1.99
CA VAL A 138 -10.11 6.75 -3.04
C VAL A 138 -9.82 8.14 -2.49
N GLU A 139 -8.55 8.43 -2.23
CA GLU A 139 -8.09 9.71 -1.72
C GLU A 139 -7.37 10.50 -2.82
N ARG A 140 -7.88 11.69 -3.17
CA ARG A 140 -7.16 12.62 -4.04
C ARG A 140 -6.09 13.34 -3.24
N ARG A 141 -4.88 13.48 -3.79
CA ARG A 141 -3.78 14.16 -3.10
C ARG A 141 -3.71 15.63 -3.51
N ALA A 142 -3.49 16.52 -2.54
CA ALA A 142 -3.40 17.96 -2.78
C ALA A 142 -2.28 18.34 -3.76
N SER A 143 -1.20 17.54 -3.80
CA SER A 143 -0.08 17.71 -4.73
C SER A 143 -0.34 17.14 -6.14
N GLY A 144 -1.55 16.64 -6.42
CA GLY A 144 -1.86 15.86 -7.61
C GLY A 144 -1.70 14.34 -7.43
N GLY A 145 -2.41 13.59 -8.28
CA GLY A 145 -2.55 12.13 -8.18
C GLY A 145 -3.67 11.69 -7.24
N LYS A 146 -3.81 10.38 -7.08
CA LYS A 146 -4.72 9.76 -6.10
C LYS A 146 -4.09 8.50 -5.52
N THR A 147 -4.57 8.12 -4.35
CA THR A 147 -4.31 6.82 -3.74
C THR A 147 -5.62 6.03 -3.72
N ILE A 148 -5.59 4.82 -4.27
CA ILE A 148 -6.67 3.85 -4.10
C ILE A 148 -6.21 2.83 -3.08
N SER A 149 -6.97 2.68 -2.00
CA SER A 149 -6.71 1.73 -0.94
C SER A 149 -7.84 0.70 -0.89
N VAL A 150 -7.50 -0.57 -0.71
CA VAL A 150 -8.47 -1.65 -0.61
C VAL A 150 -8.11 -2.61 0.51
N LEU A 151 -9.11 -3.23 1.12
CA LEU A 151 -8.94 -4.39 1.99
C LEU A 151 -9.50 -5.63 1.30
N VAL A 152 -8.67 -6.63 1.04
CA VAL A 152 -9.09 -7.92 0.47
C VAL A 152 -9.04 -9.00 1.56
N PRO A 153 -10.17 -9.64 1.91
CA PRO A 153 -10.22 -10.69 2.91
C PRO A 153 -9.38 -11.92 2.53
N LEU A 154 -8.72 -12.54 3.51
CA LEU A 154 -7.99 -13.81 3.35
C LEU A 154 -8.53 -14.97 4.22
N THR A 155 -9.65 -14.74 4.90
CA THR A 155 -10.31 -15.67 5.84
C THR A 155 -11.66 -16.12 5.34
#